data_AF-A0A183SJA1-F1
#
_entry.id   AF-A0A183SJA1-F1
#
_cell.length_a   1.000
_cell.length_b   1.000
_cell.length_c   1.000
_cell.angle_alpha   90.00
_cell.angle_beta   90.00
_cell.angle_gamma   90.00
#
_symmetry.space_group_name_H-M   'P 1'
#
loop_
_entity.id
_entity.type
_entity.pdbx_description
1 polymer ?
#
loop_
_entity_poly.entity_id
_entity_poly.type
_entity_poly.pdbx_seq_one_letter_code
_entity_poly.pdbx_strand_id
1 'polypeptide(L)'
;MTTTQLSTLLVEKNQLHKAYVDRPTAANKTAFNQSHRTCTATAAGMRDVWVTRKAEEIQGFADRNEWKNFFAATRAVYGPPVKGAASLLSADGRTLLTEKTQILKRWAERFQSVLNQPSTISDAAIDRLPEVEINADLGLTFSL
;
A
#
# COMPACT_ATOMS: atom_id res chain seq x y z
N MET A 1 -7.74 25.48 -0.49
CA MET A 1 -8.55 25.53 0.76
C MET A 1 -7.59 25.64 1.93
N THR A 2 -7.76 26.61 2.83
CA THR A 2 -6.76 26.91 3.88
C THR A 2 -7.11 26.19 5.19
N THR A 3 -6.10 25.78 5.97
CA THR A 3 -6.27 25.14 7.28
C THR A 3 -7.10 25.99 8.25
N THR A 4 -7.07 27.31 8.09
CA THR A 4 -7.90 28.29 8.82
C THR A 4 -9.40 28.10 8.58
N GLN A 5 -9.83 27.74 7.37
CA GLN A 5 -11.26 27.51 7.09
C GLN A 5 -11.77 26.26 7.82
N LEU A 6 -10.96 25.19 7.87
CA LEU A 6 -11.32 23.96 8.59
C LEU A 6 -11.36 24.18 10.11
N SER A 7 -10.41 24.94 10.66
CA SER A 7 -10.41 25.22 12.11
C SER A 7 -11.64 26.05 12.52
N THR A 8 -12.04 27.04 11.72
CA THR A 8 -13.28 27.79 11.95
C THR A 8 -14.52 26.88 11.93
N LEU A 9 -14.65 26.01 10.91
CA LEU A 9 -15.78 25.07 10.82
C LEU A 9 -15.81 24.07 12.00
N LEU A 10 -14.65 23.65 12.49
CA LEU A 10 -14.54 22.77 13.67
C LEU A 10 -15.03 23.47 14.94
N VAL A 11 -14.68 24.74 15.14
CA VAL A 11 -15.14 25.54 16.30
C VAL A 11 -16.66 25.70 16.26
N GLU A 12 -17.22 26.08 15.12
CA GLU A 12 -18.67 26.22 14.93
C GLU A 12 -19.41 24.91 15.15
N LYS A 13 -18.92 23.80 14.57
CA LYS A 13 -19.48 22.45 14.79
C LYS A 13 -19.51 22.09 16.27
N ASN A 14 -18.45 22.41 17.01
CA ASN A 14 -18.37 22.12 18.45
C ASN A 14 -19.34 22.97 19.28
N GLN A 15 -19.52 24.25 18.93
CA GLN A 15 -20.51 25.12 19.57
C GLN A 15 -21.94 24.62 19.36
N LEU A 16 -22.28 24.25 18.11
CA LEU A 16 -23.60 23.71 17.77
C LEU A 16 -23.85 22.34 18.41
N HIS A 17 -22.82 21.51 18.54
CA HIS A 17 -22.90 20.26 19.26
C HIS A 17 -23.26 20.48 20.74
N LYS A 18 -22.59 21.44 21.39
CA LYS A 18 -22.88 21.81 22.78
C LYS A 18 -24.33 22.29 22.93
N ALA A 19 -24.80 23.18 22.06
CA ALA A 19 -26.18 23.66 22.07
C ALA A 19 -27.22 22.54 21.87
N TYR A 20 -26.90 21.53 21.06
CA TYR A 20 -27.75 20.35 20.88
C TYR A 20 -27.78 19.44 22.12
N VAL A 21 -26.63 19.22 22.77
CA VAL A 21 -26.54 18.45 24.00
C VAL A 21 -27.28 19.14 25.14
N ASP A 22 -27.09 20.45 25.30
CA ASP A 22 -27.75 21.25 26.34
C ASP A 22 -29.27 21.32 26.11
N ARG A 23 -29.71 21.39 24.84
CA ARG A 23 -31.13 21.47 24.47
C ARG A 23 -31.41 20.71 23.16
N PRO A 24 -31.87 19.46 23.21
CA PRO A 24 -32.06 18.62 22.02
C PRO A 24 -33.35 18.94 21.26
N THR A 25 -33.45 20.15 20.70
CA THR A 25 -34.55 20.54 19.81
C THR A 25 -34.30 20.08 18.37
N ALA A 26 -35.37 19.97 17.57
CA ALA A 26 -35.27 19.68 16.14
C ALA A 26 -34.40 20.71 15.39
N ALA A 27 -34.49 21.99 15.76
CA ALA A 27 -33.67 23.05 15.19
C ALA A 27 -32.17 22.87 15.49
N ASN A 28 -31.81 22.61 16.75
CA ASN A 28 -30.41 22.41 17.15
C ASN A 28 -29.81 21.15 16.50
N LYS A 29 -30.59 20.07 16.39
CA LYS A 29 -30.17 18.86 15.69
C LYS A 29 -29.87 19.15 14.21
N THR A 30 -30.74 19.91 13.54
CA THR A 30 -30.55 20.28 12.12
C THR A 30 -29.31 21.15 11.93
N ALA A 31 -29.12 22.19 12.77
CA ALA A 31 -27.97 23.06 12.71
C ALA A 31 -26.64 22.31 12.92
N PHE A 32 -26.57 21.45 13.94
CA PHE A 32 -25.39 20.60 14.17
C PHE A 32 -25.10 19.67 13.00
N ASN A 33 -26.11 18.97 12.48
CA ASN A 33 -25.93 18.06 11.36
C ASN A 33 -25.45 18.78 10.08
N GLN A 34 -25.95 19.99 9.84
CA GLN A 34 -25.51 20.81 8.71
C GLN A 34 -24.04 21.20 8.84
N SER A 35 -23.64 21.74 9.99
CA SER A 35 -22.24 22.11 10.26
C SER A 35 -21.31 20.89 10.21
N HIS A 36 -21.74 19.75 10.75
CA HIS A 36 -20.99 18.50 10.67
C HIS A 36 -20.77 18.06 9.21
N ARG A 37 -21.79 18.11 8.36
CA ARG A 37 -21.66 17.79 6.92
C ARG A 37 -20.68 18.73 6.21
N THR A 38 -20.77 20.03 6.46
CA THR A 38 -19.85 21.02 5.86
C THR A 38 -18.41 20.78 6.30
N CYS A 39 -18.18 20.55 7.59
CA CYS A 39 -16.86 20.26 8.14
C CYS A 39 -16.27 18.96 7.58
N THR A 40 -17.08 17.90 7.51
CA THR A 40 -16.63 16.60 6.99
C THR A 40 -16.36 16.64 5.49
N ALA A 41 -17.21 17.29 4.70
CA ALA A 41 -17.00 17.50 3.26
C ALA A 41 -15.72 18.32 2.99
N THR A 42 -15.50 19.38 3.77
CA THR A 42 -14.28 20.19 3.69
C THR A 42 -13.03 19.36 3.99
N ALA A 43 -13.04 18.57 5.06
CA ALA A 43 -11.92 17.71 5.43
C ALA A 43 -11.69 16.56 4.41
N ALA A 44 -12.75 16.08 3.75
CA ALA A 44 -12.64 15.12 2.65
C ALA A 44 -11.97 15.76 1.43
N GLY A 45 -12.45 16.91 0.98
CA GLY A 45 -11.84 17.61 -0.16
C GLY A 45 -10.36 17.99 0.06
N MET A 46 -10.00 18.38 1.28
CA MET A 46 -8.58 18.60 1.62
C MET A 46 -7.74 17.32 1.55
N ARG A 47 -8.29 16.18 2.01
CA ARG A 47 -7.62 14.88 1.89
C ARG A 47 -7.46 14.48 0.44
N ASP A 48 -8.48 14.64 -0.39
CA ASP A 48 -8.44 14.28 -1.81
C ASP A 48 -7.34 15.08 -2.54
N VAL A 49 -7.28 16.39 -2.31
CA VAL A 49 -6.21 17.24 -2.87
C VAL A 49 -4.82 16.77 -2.42
N TRP A 50 -4.66 16.40 -1.14
CA TRP A 50 -3.39 15.89 -0.63
C TRP A 50 -3.03 14.52 -1.23
N VAL A 51 -4.01 13.60 -1.36
CA VAL A 51 -3.81 12.26 -1.95
C VAL A 51 -3.42 12.38 -3.41
N THR A 52 -4.12 13.21 -4.20
CA THR A 52 -3.78 13.45 -5.61
C THR A 52 -2.35 13.99 -5.74
N ARG A 53 -2.00 15.00 -4.95
CA ARG A 53 -0.63 15.55 -4.95
C ARG A 53 0.42 14.51 -4.59
N LYS A 54 0.13 13.64 -3.61
CA LYS A 54 1.06 12.58 -3.20
C LYS A 54 1.19 11.50 -4.26
N ALA A 55 0.11 11.15 -4.96
CA ALA A 55 0.16 10.22 -6.08
C ALA A 55 1.02 10.76 -7.22
N GLU A 56 0.84 12.04 -7.60
CA GLU A 56 1.65 12.71 -8.61
C GLU A 56 3.15 12.76 -8.23
N GLU A 57 3.46 13.06 -6.97
CA GLU A 57 4.84 13.08 -6.48
C GLU A 57 5.50 11.69 -6.57
N ILE A 58 4.79 10.65 -6.13
CA ILE A 58 5.28 9.27 -6.18
C ILE A 58 5.45 8.81 -7.62
N GLN A 59 4.47 9.09 -8.49
CA GLN A 59 4.55 8.76 -9.91
C GLN A 59 5.73 9.48 -10.58
N GLY A 60 5.92 10.77 -10.31
CA GLY A 60 7.04 11.53 -10.85
C GLY A 60 8.41 10.97 -10.46
N PHE A 61 8.55 10.37 -9.27
CA PHE A 61 9.77 9.64 -8.92
C PHE A 61 9.96 8.35 -9.71
N ALA A 62 8.88 7.61 -9.96
CA ALA A 62 8.93 6.41 -10.79
C ALA A 62 9.33 6.75 -12.24
N ASP A 63 8.71 7.77 -12.82
CA ASP A 63 8.96 8.22 -14.19
C ASP A 63 10.41 8.67 -14.43
N ARG A 64 11.05 9.24 -13.39
CA ARG A 64 12.46 9.66 -13.42
C ARG A 64 13.44 8.58 -12.94
N ASN A 65 12.96 7.36 -12.68
CA ASN A 65 13.78 6.25 -12.17
C ASN A 65 14.48 6.56 -10.81
N GLU A 66 13.90 7.45 -10.00
CA GLU A 66 14.42 7.87 -8.70
C GLU A 66 13.97 6.93 -7.57
N TRP A 67 14.35 5.66 -7.63
CA TRP A 67 13.86 4.62 -6.71
C TRP A 67 14.02 4.95 -5.22
N LYS A 68 15.13 5.59 -4.84
CA LYS A 68 15.36 6.00 -3.45
C LYS A 68 14.27 6.97 -2.95
N ASN A 69 13.90 7.95 -3.79
CA ASN A 69 12.90 8.96 -3.45
C ASN A 69 11.48 8.38 -3.54
N PHE A 70 11.23 7.50 -4.51
CA PHE A 70 9.98 6.73 -4.60
C PHE A 70 9.70 5.96 -3.30
N PHE A 71 10.67 5.18 -2.81
CA PHE A 71 10.52 4.41 -1.57
C PHE A 71 10.40 5.32 -0.34
N ALA A 72 11.12 6.44 -0.29
CA ALA A 72 11.01 7.41 0.80
C ALA A 72 9.61 8.05 0.84
N ALA A 73 9.08 8.50 -0.31
CA ALA A 73 7.75 9.10 -0.43
C ALA A 73 6.63 8.12 -0.10
N THR A 74 6.72 6.88 -0.62
CA THR A 74 5.77 5.80 -0.32
C THR A 74 5.72 5.53 1.18
N ARG A 75 6.89 5.41 1.83
CA ARG A 75 6.98 5.19 3.27
C ARG A 75 6.42 6.36 4.08
N ALA A 76 6.55 7.59 3.61
CA ALA A 76 5.98 8.76 4.28
C ALA A 76 4.43 8.77 4.26
N VAL A 77 3.79 8.20 3.22
CA VAL A 77 2.33 8.08 3.12
C VAL A 77 1.78 7.00 4.06
N TYR A 78 2.42 5.83 4.12
CA TYR A 78 1.99 4.73 4.98
C TYR A 78 2.39 4.90 6.46
N GLY A 79 3.17 5.93 6.79
CA GLY A 79 3.62 6.24 8.14
C GLY A 79 4.83 5.42 8.59
N PRO A 80 5.22 5.51 9.88
CA PRO A 80 6.31 4.70 10.42
C PRO A 80 6.01 3.23 10.14
N PRO A 81 7.00 2.43 9.69
CA PRO A 81 6.82 1.00 9.62
C PRO A 81 6.35 0.52 10.98
N VAL A 82 5.22 -0.19 11.00
CA VAL A 82 4.81 -0.95 12.18
C VAL A 82 6.02 -1.82 12.53
N LYS A 83 6.70 -1.52 13.64
CA LYS A 83 7.91 -2.23 14.11
C LYS A 83 7.59 -3.65 14.60
N GLY A 84 6.61 -4.30 14.00
CA GLY A 84 6.49 -5.75 14.07
C GLY A 84 7.24 -6.30 12.87
N ALA A 85 8.33 -7.04 13.10
CA ALA A 85 8.69 -8.03 12.10
C ALA A 85 7.44 -8.89 11.88
N ALA A 86 6.95 -8.98 10.63
CA ALA A 86 5.79 -9.81 10.34
C ALA A 86 6.13 -11.22 10.82
N SER A 87 5.46 -11.68 11.87
CA SER A 87 5.72 -12.98 12.46
C SER A 87 5.40 -14.03 11.41
N LEU A 88 6.36 -14.89 11.12
CA LEU A 88 6.19 -15.95 10.13
C LEU A 88 5.92 -17.27 10.82
N LEU A 89 5.15 -18.13 10.18
CA LEU A 89 5.01 -19.50 10.66
C LEU A 89 6.27 -20.31 10.34
N SER A 90 6.67 -21.14 11.29
CA SER A 90 7.67 -22.20 11.12
C SER A 90 7.27 -23.18 10.02
N ALA A 91 8.21 -24.03 9.59
CA ALA A 91 7.96 -24.99 8.52
C ALA A 91 6.85 -26.00 8.84
N ASP A 92 6.68 -26.34 10.11
CA ASP A 92 5.62 -27.21 10.63
C ASP A 92 4.31 -26.47 10.94
N GLY A 93 4.27 -25.14 10.77
CA GLY A 93 3.08 -24.30 10.94
C GLY A 93 2.63 -24.07 12.39
N ARG A 94 3.39 -24.53 13.39
CA ARG A 94 2.98 -24.53 14.81
C ARG A 94 3.53 -23.36 15.61
N THR A 95 4.61 -22.74 15.16
CA THR A 95 5.31 -21.69 15.91
C THR A 95 5.38 -20.41 15.11
N LEU A 96 5.06 -19.29 15.75
CA LEU A 96 5.30 -17.96 15.20
C LEU A 96 6.74 -17.54 15.46
N LEU A 97 7.49 -17.32 14.38
CA LEU A 97 8.84 -16.81 14.37
C LEU A 97 8.77 -15.28 14.43
N THR A 98 9.18 -14.72 15.57
CA THR A 98 9.23 -13.27 15.80
C THR A 98 10.65 -12.72 15.72
N GLU A 99 11.66 -13.59 15.89
CA GLU A 99 13.07 -13.24 15.82
C GLU A 99 13.54 -13.07 14.37
N LYS A 100 14.23 -11.96 14.08
CA LYS A 100 14.69 -11.61 12.73
C LYS A 100 15.56 -12.70 12.10
N THR A 101 16.43 -13.34 12.88
CA THR A 101 17.32 -14.42 12.41
C THR A 101 16.54 -15.66 12.02
N GLN A 102 15.51 -16.02 12.78
CA GLN A 102 14.63 -17.16 12.51
C GLN A 102 13.75 -16.90 11.28
N ILE A 103 13.22 -15.68 11.16
CA ILE A 103 12.46 -15.22 9.99
C ILE A 103 13.31 -15.33 8.70
N LEU A 104 14.56 -14.84 8.73
CA LEU A 104 15.46 -14.90 7.57
C LEU A 104 15.82 -16.34 7.19
N LYS A 105 16.08 -17.19 8.18
CA LYS A 105 16.32 -18.63 7.95
C LYS A 105 15.11 -19.30 7.30
N ARG A 106 13.90 -19.01 7.78
CA ARG A 106 12.66 -19.55 7.23
C ARG A 106 12.41 -19.10 5.79
N TRP A 107 12.71 -17.85 5.47
CA TRP A 107 12.69 -17.35 4.10
C TRP A 107 13.63 -18.15 3.21
N ALA A 108 14.89 -18.34 3.62
CA ALA A 108 15.86 -19.11 2.86
C ALA A 108 15.37 -20.54 2.60
N GLU A 109 14.85 -21.23 3.62
CA GLU A 109 14.24 -22.57 3.47
C GLU A 109 13.09 -22.57 2.45
N ARG A 110 12.18 -21.60 2.52
CA ARG A 110 11.04 -21.51 1.61
C ARG A 110 11.50 -21.25 0.17
N PHE A 111 12.44 -20.33 -0.04
CA PHE A 111 12.99 -20.04 -1.36
C PHE A 111 13.71 -21.26 -1.94
N GLN A 112 14.51 -21.95 -1.15
CA GLN A 112 15.20 -23.18 -1.59
C GLN A 112 14.21 -24.27 -1.99
N SER A 113 13.16 -24.49 -1.20
CA SER A 113 12.13 -25.48 -1.51
C SER A 113 11.34 -25.15 -2.78
N VAL A 114 11.15 -23.87 -3.10
CA VAL A 114 10.37 -23.45 -4.29
C VAL A 114 11.23 -23.45 -5.54
N LEU A 115 12.47 -22.98 -5.45
CA LEU A 115 13.34 -22.79 -6.61
C LEU A 115 14.18 -24.01 -6.97
N ASN A 116 14.55 -24.84 -5.98
CA ASN A 116 15.40 -26.01 -6.18
C ASN A 116 14.59 -27.32 -6.13
N GLN A 117 13.28 -27.25 -6.38
CA GLN A 117 12.47 -28.44 -6.54
C GLN A 117 12.90 -29.18 -7.82
N PRO A 118 13.30 -30.47 -7.72
CA PRO A 118 13.60 -31.26 -8.91
C PRO A 118 12.39 -31.29 -9.83
N SER A 119 12.54 -30.79 -11.05
CA SER A 119 11.52 -30.90 -12.07
C SER A 119 11.71 -32.22 -12.79
N THR A 120 10.85 -33.21 -12.50
CA THR A 120 10.80 -34.45 -13.27
C THR A 120 9.98 -34.20 -14.54
N ILE A 121 10.66 -33.74 -15.59
CA ILE A 121 10.05 -33.69 -16.93
C ILE A 121 10.01 -35.13 -17.45
N SER A 122 8.84 -35.59 -17.87
CA SER A 122 8.68 -36.94 -18.44
C SER A 122 9.23 -36.96 -19.86
N ASP A 123 10.02 -37.99 -20.19
CA ASP A 123 10.53 -38.20 -21.56
C ASP A 123 9.38 -38.27 -22.59
N ALA A 124 8.25 -38.88 -22.22
CA ALA A 124 7.06 -38.92 -23.06
C ALA A 124 6.41 -37.55 -23.30
N ALA A 125 6.66 -36.55 -22.44
CA ALA A 125 6.25 -35.17 -22.67
C ALA A 125 7.24 -34.44 -23.59
N ILE A 126 8.53 -34.78 -23.53
CA ILE A 126 9.56 -34.26 -24.44
C ILE A 126 9.32 -34.78 -25.85
N ASP A 127 9.04 -36.08 -26.00
CA ASP A 127 8.73 -36.72 -27.30
C ASP A 127 7.46 -36.17 -27.98
N ARG A 128 6.61 -35.45 -27.23
CA ARG A 128 5.39 -34.82 -27.74
C ARG A 128 5.59 -33.35 -28.13
N LEU A 129 6.77 -32.77 -27.90
CA LEU A 129 7.04 -31.39 -28.29
C LEU A 129 7.28 -31.33 -29.81
N PRO A 130 6.56 -30.47 -30.54
CA PRO A 130 6.80 -30.29 -31.97
C PRO A 130 8.17 -29.64 -32.18
N GLU A 131 9.03 -30.29 -32.96
CA GLU A 131 10.29 -29.70 -33.41
C GLU A 131 9.99 -28.57 -34.41
N VAL A 132 10.36 -27.34 -34.04
CA VAL A 132 10.26 -26.16 -34.89
C VAL A 132 11.66 -25.79 -35.37
N GLU A 133 11.78 -25.37 -36.63
CA GLU A 133 13.05 -24.97 -37.25
C GLU A 133 13.73 -23.85 -36.45
N ILE A 134 15.02 -24.02 -36.13
CA ILE A 134 15.79 -23.09 -35.31
C ILE A 134 15.97 -21.77 -36.08
N ASN A 135 15.46 -20.67 -35.51
CA ASN A 135 15.56 -19.35 -36.13
C ASN A 135 17.00 -18.81 -36.01
N ALA A 136 17.75 -18.88 -37.12
CA ALA A 136 19.15 -18.44 -37.21
C ALA A 136 19.34 -16.92 -36.97
N ASP A 137 18.27 -16.12 -37.03
CA ASP A 137 18.30 -14.67 -36.87
C ASP A 137 18.61 -14.23 -35.43
N LEU A 138 18.36 -15.10 -34.43
CA LEU A 138 18.63 -14.84 -33.01
C LEU A 138 20.13 -14.93 -32.63
N GLY A 139 20.98 -15.46 -33.51
CA GLY A 139 22.42 -15.58 -33.30
C GLY A 139 23.22 -14.31 -33.59
N LEU A 140 22.62 -13.30 -34.23
CA LEU A 140 23.31 -12.11 -34.72
C LEU A 140 23.17 -10.87 -33.81
N THR A 141 22.37 -10.91 -32.75
CA THR A 141 22.04 -9.71 -31.95
C THR A 141 22.83 -9.56 -30.65
N PHE A 142 23.73 -10.50 -30.29
CA PHE A 142 24.63 -10.34 -29.14
C PHE A 142 26.02 -9.85 -29.57
N SER A 143 26.06 -8.66 -30.17
CA SER A 143 27.29 -7.89 -30.34
C SER A 143 26.96 -6.40 -30.42
N LEU A 144 26.76 -5.79 -29.24
CA LEU A 144 27.02 -4.38 -28.94
C LEU A 144 27.06 -4.18 -27.42
#